data_AF-A0A7Y3DA59-F1
#
_entry.id   AF-A0A7Y3DA59-F1
#
_cell.length_a   1.000
_cell.length_b   1.000
_cell.length_c   1.000
_cell.angle_alpha   90.00
_cell.angle_beta   90.00
_cell.angle_gamma   90.00
#
_symmetry.space_group_name_H-M   'P 1'
#
loop_
_entity.id
_entity.type
_entity.pdbx_description
1 polymer ?
#
loop_
_entity_poly.entity_id
_entity_poly.type
_entity_poly.pdbx_seq_one_letter_code
_entity_poly.pdbx_strand_id
1 'polypeptide(L)'
;MQRKIVEFGNLLRKSGVRVSVAESIDAFDALDHLSLDEREIFKDALRASMVKKSDDINTFDQLFDLYWSGFYDELRSSFDQAAGGLPEGMDMSELMERLQELMAQMDPQDVDLSELAQALLTMDLDQLEQMIRQAAEQAGTSRIENMLQVGFFTRRIMEQMNAEGAMGQLEELAQRLREAGMGDDEVENLLGHLGRIQEALRKSIRNFTERELQKQNLDYMEKFRRESLLDKSFYNLTEEEIRQMREVVTRLAQRIKNILSIRRRRQKKGKLDLHYTLRKNMSHGGVPFEVVYKQKKKDRPKLVILCDV
;
A
#
# COMPACT_ATOMS: atom_id res chain seq x y z
N MET A 1 5.91 8.47 9.73
CA MET A 1 5.76 7.04 10.04
C MET A 1 4.31 6.59 10.22
N GLN A 2 3.50 7.26 11.04
CA GLN A 2 2.13 6.84 11.36
C GLN A 2 1.23 6.60 10.14
N ARG A 3 1.28 7.50 9.14
CA ARG A 3 0.52 7.35 7.89
C ARG A 3 0.87 6.07 7.13
N LYS A 4 2.16 5.72 7.05
CA LYS A 4 2.65 4.50 6.37
C LYS A 4 2.10 3.23 7.02
N ILE A 5 1.97 3.20 8.34
CA ILE A 5 1.43 2.05 9.08
C ILE A 5 -0.08 1.90 8.85
N VAL A 6 -0.83 3.01 8.80
CA VAL A 6 -2.26 2.96 8.44
C VAL A 6 -2.47 2.49 7.00
N GLU A 7 -1.66 2.99 6.06
CA GLU A 7 -1.64 2.53 4.68
C GLU A 7 -1.30 1.02 4.60
N PHE A 8 -0.37 0.54 5.43
CA PHE A 8 -0.08 -0.89 5.52
C PHE A 8 -1.27 -1.71 5.96
N GLY A 9 -1.91 -1.29 7.06
CA GLY A 9 -3.05 -1.99 7.63
C GLY A 9 -4.18 -2.06 6.61
N ASN A 10 -4.35 -1.03 5.79
CA ASN A 10 -5.29 -1.04 4.67
C ASN A 10 -4.87 -1.99 3.55
N LEU A 11 -3.58 -2.06 3.20
CA LEU A 11 -3.06 -3.03 2.23
C LEU A 11 -3.30 -4.47 2.71
N LEU A 12 -2.96 -4.78 3.96
CA LEU A 12 -3.23 -6.08 4.59
C LEU A 12 -4.73 -6.43 4.55
N ARG A 13 -5.62 -5.48 4.91
CA ARG A 13 -7.09 -5.67 4.83
C ARG A 13 -7.57 -5.96 3.41
N LYS A 14 -7.01 -5.27 2.42
CA LYS A 14 -7.36 -5.47 1.01
C LYS A 14 -6.94 -6.85 0.53
N SER A 15 -5.76 -7.31 0.93
CA SER A 15 -5.21 -8.63 0.61
C SER A 15 -5.70 -9.77 1.53
N GLY A 16 -6.84 -9.57 2.20
CA GLY A 16 -7.54 -10.64 2.93
C GLY A 16 -7.11 -10.86 4.39
N VAL A 17 -6.02 -10.23 4.86
CA VAL A 17 -5.57 -10.27 6.25
C VAL A 17 -6.49 -9.42 7.12
N ARG A 18 -7.05 -9.99 8.18
CA ARG A 18 -7.96 -9.24 9.05
C ARG A 18 -7.17 -8.38 10.03
N VAL A 19 -7.00 -7.11 9.68
CA VAL A 19 -6.48 -6.09 10.59
C VAL A 19 -7.63 -5.17 11.00
N SER A 20 -7.78 -4.90 12.29
CA SER A 20 -8.77 -4.00 12.89
C SER A 20 -8.13 -2.65 13.22
N VAL A 21 -8.92 -1.66 13.60
CA VAL A 21 -8.39 -0.36 14.05
C VAL A 21 -7.62 -0.54 15.37
N ALA A 22 -8.09 -1.43 16.26
CA ALA A 22 -7.41 -1.74 17.51
C ALA A 22 -6.00 -2.30 17.26
N GLU A 23 -5.85 -3.26 16.34
CA GLU A 23 -4.53 -3.81 16.00
C GLU A 23 -3.61 -2.77 15.35
N SER A 24 -4.16 -1.78 14.64
CA SER A 24 -3.37 -0.64 14.15
C SER A 24 -2.91 0.27 15.30
N ILE A 25 -3.73 0.45 16.34
CA ILE A 25 -3.36 1.19 17.56
C ILE A 25 -2.30 0.41 18.35
N ASP A 26 -2.50 -0.89 18.56
CA ASP A 26 -1.53 -1.77 19.22
C ASP A 26 -0.17 -1.74 18.51
N ALA A 27 -0.17 -1.65 17.18
CA ALA A 27 1.04 -1.50 16.39
C ALA A 27 1.74 -0.15 16.67
N PHE A 28 0.99 0.95 16.80
CA PHE A 28 1.59 2.24 17.19
C PHE A 28 2.19 2.18 18.58
N ASP A 29 1.43 1.67 19.55
CA ASP A 29 1.87 1.55 20.93
C ASP A 29 3.13 0.67 21.03
N ALA A 30 3.18 -0.44 20.28
CA ALA A 30 4.37 -1.30 20.23
C ALA A 30 5.59 -0.57 19.65
N LEU A 31 5.41 0.23 18.61
CA LEU A 31 6.49 0.95 17.95
C LEU A 31 7.02 2.13 18.76
N ASP A 32 6.20 2.74 19.62
CA ASP A 32 6.64 3.79 20.56
C ASP A 32 7.61 3.25 21.64
N HIS A 33 7.67 1.92 21.81
CA HIS A 33 8.52 1.25 22.79
C HIS A 33 9.74 0.54 22.19
N LEU A 34 9.92 0.59 20.87
CA LEU A 34 10.98 -0.15 20.17
C LEU A 34 11.92 0.79 19.41
N SER A 35 13.19 0.42 19.36
CA SER A 35 14.16 1.05 18.46
C SER A 35 13.83 0.67 17.02
N LEU A 36 13.59 1.66 16.16
CA LEU A 36 13.22 1.47 14.75
C LEU A 36 14.42 1.32 13.81
N ASP A 37 15.63 1.30 14.38
CA ASP A 37 16.89 1.23 13.63
C ASP A 37 17.11 -0.16 13.00
N GLU A 38 16.47 -1.20 13.56
CA GLU A 38 16.54 -2.57 13.08
C GLU A 38 15.25 -2.97 12.36
N ARG A 39 15.36 -3.19 11.04
CA ARG A 39 14.24 -3.56 10.16
C ARG A 39 13.50 -4.81 10.62
N GLU A 40 14.21 -5.83 11.10
CA GLU A 40 13.58 -7.08 11.55
C GLU A 40 12.76 -6.87 12.82
N ILE A 41 13.24 -6.04 13.76
CA ILE A 41 12.47 -5.65 14.95
C ILE A 41 11.20 -4.91 14.54
N PHE A 42 11.30 -4.00 13.57
CA PHE A 42 10.16 -3.28 13.03
C PHE A 42 9.14 -4.24 12.36
N LYS A 43 9.62 -5.19 11.55
CA LYS A 43 8.79 -6.24 10.91
C LYS A 43 8.08 -7.10 11.95
N ASP A 44 8.80 -7.57 12.95
CA ASP A 44 8.27 -8.43 14.01
C ASP A 44 7.23 -7.72 14.88
N ALA A 45 7.45 -6.44 15.20
CA ALA A 45 6.50 -5.61 15.95
C ALA A 45 5.16 -5.48 15.21
N LEU A 46 5.22 -5.17 13.90
CA LEU A 46 4.03 -5.09 13.05
C LEU A 46 3.34 -6.46 12.88
N ARG A 47 4.12 -7.53 12.73
CA ARG A 47 3.57 -8.90 12.61
C ARG A 47 2.84 -9.30 13.88
N ALA A 48 3.44 -9.10 15.05
CA ALA A 48 2.88 -9.47 16.34
C ALA A 48 1.60 -8.67 16.68
N SER A 49 1.58 -7.39 16.34
CA SER A 49 0.43 -6.51 16.56
C SER A 49 -0.72 -6.77 15.58
N MET A 50 -0.43 -6.95 14.28
CA MET A 50 -1.45 -6.98 13.23
C MET A 50 -1.90 -8.37 12.76
N VAL A 51 -1.10 -9.42 12.96
CA VAL A 51 -1.39 -10.77 12.42
C VAL A 51 -1.83 -11.72 13.54
N LYS A 52 -3.07 -12.22 13.46
CA LYS A 52 -3.64 -13.14 14.49
C LYS A 52 -3.79 -14.59 14.05
N LYS A 53 -3.47 -14.88 12.79
CA LYS A 53 -3.55 -16.24 12.22
C LYS A 53 -2.21 -16.61 11.59
N SER A 54 -1.80 -17.86 11.77
CA SER A 54 -0.60 -18.41 11.14
C SER A 54 -0.64 -18.32 9.63
N ASP A 55 -1.82 -18.54 9.03
CA ASP A 55 -1.99 -18.60 7.59
C ASP A 55 -1.77 -17.22 6.92
N ASP A 56 -1.95 -16.15 7.69
CA ASP A 56 -1.78 -14.76 7.22
C ASP A 56 -0.30 -14.31 7.27
N ILE A 57 0.61 -15.09 7.89
CA ILE A 57 2.03 -14.73 8.08
C ILE A 57 2.74 -14.58 6.73
N ASN A 58 2.58 -15.54 5.82
CA ASN A 58 3.24 -15.49 4.51
C ASN A 58 2.78 -14.29 3.68
N THR A 59 1.49 -13.97 3.71
CA THR A 59 0.93 -12.79 3.03
C THR A 59 1.43 -11.50 3.66
N PHE A 60 1.50 -11.43 5.00
CA PHE A 60 2.10 -10.31 5.70
C PHE A 60 3.55 -10.10 5.30
N ASP A 61 4.39 -11.15 5.35
CA ASP A 61 5.82 -11.05 5.07
C ASP A 61 6.06 -10.52 3.64
N GLN A 62 5.35 -11.06 2.65
CA GLN A 62 5.41 -10.60 1.26
C GLN A 62 4.99 -9.13 1.10
N LEU A 63 3.88 -8.71 1.73
CA LEU A 63 3.40 -7.34 1.64
C LEU A 63 4.27 -6.35 2.40
N PHE A 64 4.84 -6.78 3.53
CA PHE A 64 5.81 -6.00 4.29
C PHE A 64 7.05 -5.75 3.42
N ASP A 65 7.63 -6.80 2.84
CA ASP A 65 8.83 -6.66 2.03
C ASP A 65 8.56 -5.82 0.76
N LEU A 66 7.38 -5.98 0.15
CA LEU A 66 6.95 -5.21 -1.01
C LEU A 66 6.79 -3.71 -0.71
N TYR A 67 6.26 -3.35 0.47
CA TYR A 67 5.94 -1.97 0.79
C TYR A 67 7.08 -1.24 1.51
N TRP A 68 7.78 -1.87 2.47
CA TRP A 68 8.82 -1.20 3.27
C TRP A 68 10.21 -1.32 2.67
N SER A 69 10.57 -2.45 2.08
CA SER A 69 11.96 -2.70 1.72
C SER A 69 12.28 -2.66 0.25
N GLY A 70 11.38 -3.15 -0.59
CA GLY A 70 11.82 -3.49 -1.93
C GLY A 70 12.12 -2.26 -2.80
N PHE A 71 11.53 -1.09 -2.53
CA PHE A 71 11.80 0.09 -3.34
C PHE A 71 13.06 0.84 -2.91
N TYR A 72 13.26 1.09 -1.61
CA TYR A 72 14.45 1.83 -1.15
C TYR A 72 15.75 1.06 -1.44
N ASP A 73 15.77 -0.25 -1.22
CA ASP A 73 16.94 -1.09 -1.54
C ASP A 73 17.23 -1.14 -3.07
N GLU A 74 16.19 -1.13 -3.90
CA GLU A 74 16.32 -1.03 -5.37
C GLU A 74 16.76 0.36 -5.84
N LEU A 75 16.26 1.41 -5.19
CA LEU A 75 16.67 2.79 -5.44
C LEU A 75 18.15 2.93 -5.13
N ARG A 76 18.57 2.52 -3.92
CA ARG A 76 19.97 2.51 -3.50
C ARG A 76 20.87 1.73 -4.46
N SER A 77 20.52 0.49 -4.79
CA SER A 77 21.33 -0.32 -5.73
C SER A 77 21.41 0.27 -7.14
N SER A 78 20.37 0.96 -7.62
CA SER A 78 20.39 1.62 -8.92
C SER A 78 21.35 2.82 -8.93
N PHE A 79 21.37 3.59 -7.84
CA PHE A 79 22.25 4.75 -7.69
C PHE A 79 23.69 4.35 -7.34
N ASP A 80 23.92 3.28 -6.57
CA ASP A 80 25.25 2.70 -6.35
C ASP A 80 25.90 2.24 -7.67
N GLN A 81 25.11 1.65 -8.57
CA GLN A 81 25.58 1.28 -9.92
C GLN A 81 25.92 2.50 -10.78
N ALA A 82 25.15 3.59 -10.66
CA ALA A 82 25.44 4.84 -11.36
C ALA A 82 26.72 5.52 -10.83
N ALA A 83 26.95 5.43 -9.52
CA ALA A 83 28.15 5.91 -8.83
C ALA A 83 29.40 5.09 -9.18
N GLY A 84 29.30 3.76 -9.28
CA GLY A 84 30.43 2.86 -9.55
C GLY A 84 31.06 2.94 -10.95
N GLY A 85 30.61 3.84 -11.82
CA GLY A 85 31.11 3.99 -13.20
C GLY A 85 32.19 5.04 -13.40
N LEU A 86 32.83 5.56 -12.36
CA LEU A 86 33.91 6.54 -12.53
C LEU A 86 35.16 5.90 -13.15
N PRO A 87 35.94 6.65 -13.95
CA PRO A 87 37.24 6.18 -14.45
C PRO A 87 38.17 5.78 -13.30
N GLU A 88 39.04 4.78 -13.51
CA GLU A 88 40.10 4.42 -12.56
C GLU A 88 40.93 5.66 -12.20
N GLY A 89 40.97 6.01 -10.91
CA GLY A 89 41.79 7.11 -10.38
C GLY A 89 41.03 8.35 -9.92
N MET A 90 39.70 8.41 -10.07
CA MET A 90 38.87 9.52 -9.58
C MET A 90 38.04 9.06 -8.37
N ASP A 91 38.36 9.59 -7.19
CA ASP A 91 37.59 9.32 -5.97
C ASP A 91 36.34 10.21 -5.96
N MET A 92 35.15 9.63 -5.79
CA MET A 92 33.91 10.39 -5.60
C MET A 92 34.01 11.39 -4.45
N SER A 93 34.78 11.03 -3.42
CA SER A 93 35.06 11.86 -2.26
C SER A 93 35.75 13.15 -2.68
N GLU A 94 36.79 13.02 -3.51
CA GLU A 94 37.62 14.13 -3.98
C GLU A 94 36.86 15.02 -4.99
N LEU A 95 36.02 14.41 -5.83
CA LEU A 95 35.17 15.13 -6.77
C LEU A 95 34.05 15.90 -6.06
N MET A 96 33.43 15.31 -5.02
CA MET A 96 32.43 15.98 -4.18
C MET A 96 33.06 17.09 -3.32
N GLU A 97 34.26 16.87 -2.79
CA GLU A 97 35.00 17.89 -2.03
C GLU A 97 35.36 19.08 -2.92
N ARG A 98 35.84 18.84 -4.15
CA ARG A 98 36.05 19.90 -5.14
C ARG A 98 34.76 20.59 -5.57
N LEU A 99 33.68 19.85 -5.78
CA LEU A 99 32.36 20.43 -6.07
C LEU A 99 31.91 21.34 -4.93
N GLN A 100 32.07 20.92 -3.67
CA GLN A 100 31.77 21.73 -2.50
C GLN A 100 32.65 22.98 -2.41
N GLU A 101 33.95 22.86 -2.62
CA GLU A 101 34.87 24.00 -2.61
C GLU A 101 34.54 25.02 -3.70
N LEU A 102 34.21 24.56 -4.91
CA LEU A 102 33.83 25.42 -6.03
C LEU A 102 32.46 26.05 -5.80
N MET A 103 31.48 25.29 -5.28
CA MET A 103 30.17 25.82 -4.89
C MET A 103 30.28 26.86 -3.76
N ALA A 104 31.20 26.69 -2.82
CA ALA A 104 31.45 27.65 -1.74
C ALA A 104 32.11 28.95 -2.21
N GLN A 105 32.76 28.95 -3.38
CA GLN A 105 33.33 30.12 -4.03
C GLN A 105 32.34 30.86 -4.93
N MET A 106 31.21 30.24 -5.27
CA MET A 106 30.12 30.88 -6.02
C MET A 106 29.21 31.69 -5.09
N ASP A 107 28.60 32.76 -5.61
CA ASP A 107 27.58 33.50 -4.86
C ASP A 107 26.38 32.57 -4.63
N PRO A 108 25.86 32.41 -3.40
CA PRO A 108 24.66 31.61 -3.12
C PRO A 108 23.44 32.00 -3.95
N GLN A 109 23.40 33.21 -4.51
CA GLN A 109 22.34 33.67 -5.40
C GLN A 109 22.49 33.18 -6.85
N ASP A 110 23.66 32.72 -7.26
CA ASP A 110 23.91 32.27 -8.63
C ASP A 110 23.49 30.82 -8.85
N VAL A 111 23.50 29.95 -7.84
CA VAL A 111 23.21 28.51 -7.97
C VAL A 111 21.85 28.17 -7.34
N ASP A 112 20.76 28.55 -8.02
CA ASP A 112 19.39 28.20 -7.62
C ASP A 112 19.02 26.80 -8.16
N LEU A 113 19.40 25.75 -7.43
CA LEU A 113 19.03 24.37 -7.74
C LEU A 113 17.64 24.05 -7.18
N SER A 114 16.81 23.37 -7.98
CA SER A 114 15.58 22.78 -7.47
C SER A 114 15.88 21.72 -6.41
N GLU A 115 14.91 21.42 -5.54
CA GLU A 115 15.02 20.35 -4.55
C GLU A 115 15.43 19.00 -5.18
N LEU A 116 14.94 18.70 -6.38
CA LEU A 116 15.31 17.48 -7.11
C LEU A 116 16.76 17.52 -7.58
N ALA A 117 17.20 18.65 -8.16
CA ALA A 117 18.58 18.80 -8.61
C ALA A 117 19.55 18.68 -7.43
N GLN A 118 19.21 19.29 -6.29
CA GLN A 118 19.97 19.17 -5.06
C GLN A 118 20.02 17.73 -4.56
N ALA A 119 18.87 17.03 -4.48
CA ALA A 119 18.81 15.65 -4.01
C ALA A 119 19.59 14.68 -4.93
N LEU A 120 19.58 14.92 -6.25
CA LEU A 120 20.37 14.13 -7.21
C LEU A 120 21.87 14.40 -7.08
N LEU A 121 22.26 15.66 -6.84
CA LEU A 121 23.66 16.05 -6.65
C LEU A 121 24.23 15.47 -5.36
N THR A 122 23.48 15.55 -4.25
CA THR A 122 23.92 15.05 -2.95
C THR A 122 23.61 13.56 -2.73
N MET A 123 22.96 12.91 -3.69
CA MET A 123 22.52 11.51 -3.59
C MET A 123 21.67 11.25 -2.33
N ASP A 124 20.78 12.19 -2.00
CA ASP A 124 19.84 12.06 -0.88
C ASP A 124 18.70 11.10 -1.27
N LEU A 125 18.95 9.80 -1.08
CA LEU A 125 18.02 8.74 -1.46
C LEU A 125 16.69 8.80 -0.70
N ASP A 126 16.70 9.28 0.55
CA ASP A 126 15.50 9.44 1.36
C ASP A 126 14.61 10.54 0.78
N GLN A 127 15.19 11.68 0.39
CA GLN A 127 14.48 12.75 -0.28
C GLN A 127 13.97 12.29 -1.65
N LEU A 128 14.80 11.61 -2.46
CA LEU A 128 14.40 11.08 -3.76
C LEU A 128 13.24 10.09 -3.64
N GLU A 129 13.27 9.16 -2.68
CA GLU A 129 12.17 8.25 -2.42
C GLU A 129 10.87 9.02 -2.12
N GLN A 130 10.94 10.04 -1.26
CA GLN A 130 9.79 10.85 -0.89
C GLN A 130 9.21 11.59 -2.10
N MET A 131 10.06 12.21 -2.92
CA MET A 131 9.64 12.91 -4.14
C MET A 131 8.98 11.97 -5.14
N ILE A 132 9.55 10.79 -5.37
CA ILE A 132 8.96 9.77 -6.26
C ILE A 132 7.58 9.34 -5.77
N ARG A 133 7.42 9.08 -4.47
CA ARG A 133 6.13 8.69 -3.89
C ARG A 133 5.08 9.79 -4.03
N GLN A 134 5.43 11.03 -3.74
CA GLN A 134 4.51 12.18 -3.86
C GLN A 134 4.10 12.41 -5.31
N ALA A 135 5.05 12.40 -6.25
CA ALA A 135 4.79 12.55 -7.66
C ALA A 135 3.93 11.40 -8.22
N ALA A 136 4.14 10.16 -7.75
CA ALA A 136 3.31 9.02 -8.12
C ALA A 136 1.87 9.13 -7.62
N GLU A 137 1.66 9.66 -6.42
CA GLU A 137 0.33 9.94 -5.88
C GLU A 137 -0.40 10.99 -6.73
N GLN A 138 0.27 12.10 -7.05
CA GLN A 138 -0.25 13.17 -7.90
C GLN A 138 -0.50 12.71 -9.35
N ALA A 139 0.36 11.82 -9.87
CA ALA A 139 0.20 11.21 -11.18
C ALA A 139 -0.99 10.24 -11.23
N GLY A 140 -1.51 9.78 -10.08
CA GLY A 140 -2.65 8.88 -10.00
C GLY A 140 -2.30 7.42 -10.30
N THR A 141 -1.08 6.99 -9.95
CA THR A 141 -0.59 5.60 -10.13
C THR A 141 -1.49 4.53 -9.50
N SER A 142 -2.30 4.89 -8.51
CA SER A 142 -3.32 4.01 -7.91
C SER A 142 -4.38 3.50 -8.90
N ARG A 143 -4.47 4.09 -10.10
CA ARG A 143 -5.39 3.68 -11.17
C ARG A 143 -4.71 2.84 -12.25
N ILE A 144 -3.48 2.38 -12.02
CA ILE A 144 -2.79 1.52 -12.97
C ILE A 144 -3.47 0.14 -13.03
N GLU A 145 -3.82 -0.29 -14.23
CA GLU A 145 -4.56 -1.53 -14.46
C GLU A 145 -3.74 -2.58 -15.21
N ASN A 146 -2.77 -2.15 -16.03
CA ASN A 146 -2.03 -3.05 -16.89
C ASN A 146 -0.58 -2.59 -17.16
N MET A 147 0.22 -3.52 -17.67
CA MET A 147 1.65 -3.31 -17.93
C MET A 147 1.92 -2.23 -19.00
N LEU A 148 1.01 -2.05 -19.95
CA LEU A 148 1.19 -1.05 -21.03
C LEU A 148 1.15 0.39 -20.48
N GLN A 149 0.47 0.60 -19.35
CA GLN A 149 0.38 1.90 -18.68
C GLN A 149 1.64 2.25 -17.88
N VAL A 150 2.54 1.30 -17.60
CA VAL A 150 3.75 1.53 -16.79
C VAL A 150 4.61 2.64 -17.40
N GLY A 151 4.84 2.61 -18.72
CA GLY A 151 5.63 3.63 -19.40
C GLY A 151 4.98 5.02 -19.35
N PHE A 152 3.65 5.08 -19.48
CA PHE A 152 2.88 6.32 -19.37
C PHE A 152 3.02 6.94 -17.97
N PHE A 153 2.81 6.14 -16.92
CA PHE A 153 2.93 6.62 -15.55
C PHE A 153 4.37 6.97 -15.17
N THR A 154 5.36 6.21 -15.66
CA THR A 154 6.79 6.54 -15.47
C THR A 154 7.09 7.93 -16.00
N ARG A 155 6.68 8.23 -17.24
CA ARG A 155 6.87 9.54 -17.85
C ARG A 155 6.12 10.64 -17.07
N ARG A 156 4.87 10.38 -16.69
CA ARG A 156 4.06 11.33 -15.93
C ARG A 156 4.67 11.67 -14.57
N ILE A 157 5.26 10.69 -13.87
CA ILE A 157 5.98 10.93 -12.61
C ILE A 157 7.20 11.81 -12.84
N MET A 158 8.01 11.52 -13.87
CA MET A 158 9.16 12.36 -14.24
C MET A 158 8.74 13.81 -14.54
N GLU A 159 7.62 13.99 -15.24
CA GLU A 159 7.05 15.32 -15.52
C GLU A 159 6.58 16.03 -14.24
N GLN A 160 5.90 15.33 -13.32
CA GLN A 160 5.49 15.90 -12.02
C GLN A 160 6.69 16.32 -11.15
N MET A 161 7.79 15.59 -11.23
CA MET A 161 9.02 15.91 -10.52
C MET A 161 9.85 17.01 -11.22
N ASN A 162 9.45 17.47 -12.40
CA ASN A 162 10.24 18.33 -13.26
C ASN A 162 11.69 17.81 -13.47
N ALA A 163 11.82 16.50 -13.71
CA ALA A 163 13.13 15.85 -13.82
C ALA A 163 14.00 16.39 -14.96
N GLU A 164 13.39 16.78 -16.09
CA GLU A 164 14.11 17.42 -17.20
C GLU A 164 14.69 18.78 -16.79
N GLY A 165 13.91 19.59 -16.06
CA GLY A 165 14.40 20.87 -15.53
C GLY A 165 15.52 20.69 -14.51
N ALA A 166 15.41 19.74 -13.60
CA ALA A 166 16.46 19.44 -12.63
C ALA A 166 17.77 18.98 -13.30
N MET A 167 17.68 18.12 -14.33
CA MET A 167 18.86 17.71 -15.10
C MET A 167 19.48 18.89 -15.85
N GLY A 168 18.67 19.76 -16.46
CA GLY A 168 19.17 20.96 -17.14
C GLY A 168 19.91 21.91 -16.18
N GLN A 169 19.45 22.05 -14.93
CA GLN A 169 20.16 22.82 -13.91
C GLN A 169 21.54 22.23 -13.56
N LEU A 170 21.65 20.90 -13.51
CA LEU A 170 22.92 20.23 -13.24
C LEU A 170 23.89 20.31 -14.44
N GLU A 171 23.39 20.23 -15.66
CA GLU A 171 24.18 20.47 -16.88
C GLU A 171 24.68 21.91 -16.95
N GLU A 172 23.85 22.89 -16.61
CA GLU A 172 24.25 24.30 -16.53
C GLU A 172 25.32 24.51 -15.44
N LEU A 173 25.18 23.87 -14.29
CA LEU A 173 26.20 23.88 -13.24
C LEU A 173 27.54 23.32 -13.76
N ALA A 174 27.53 22.19 -14.47
CA ALA A 174 28.73 21.62 -15.07
C ALA A 174 29.41 22.58 -16.06
N GLN A 175 28.61 23.30 -16.87
CA GLN A 175 29.13 24.30 -17.80
C GLN A 175 29.74 25.52 -17.08
N ARG A 176 29.18 25.96 -15.96
CA ARG A 176 29.77 27.04 -15.15
C ARG A 176 31.09 26.63 -14.51
N LEU A 177 31.21 25.37 -14.09
CA LEU A 177 32.47 24.84 -13.57
C LEU A 177 33.57 24.85 -14.64
N ARG A 178 33.23 24.57 -15.91
CA ARG A 178 34.14 24.74 -17.05
C ARG A 178 34.64 26.19 -17.14
N GLU A 179 33.73 27.15 -17.06
CA GLU A 179 34.07 28.58 -17.12
C GLU A 179 34.91 29.05 -15.92
N ALA A 180 34.74 28.42 -14.76
CA ALA A 180 35.52 28.65 -13.56
C ALA A 180 36.93 28.02 -13.60
N GLY A 181 37.30 27.32 -14.68
CA GLY A 181 38.63 26.76 -14.90
C GLY A 181 38.77 25.26 -14.64
N MET A 182 37.66 24.53 -14.48
CA MET A 182 37.69 23.05 -14.50
C MET A 182 38.10 22.54 -15.89
N GLY A 183 38.91 21.48 -15.93
CA GLY A 183 39.41 20.94 -17.21
C GLY A 183 38.29 20.34 -18.06
N ASP A 184 38.41 20.42 -19.39
CA ASP A 184 37.38 19.90 -20.31
C ASP A 184 37.09 18.41 -20.10
N ASP A 185 38.13 17.61 -19.83
CA ASP A 185 38.01 16.18 -19.52
C ASP A 185 37.26 15.93 -18.21
N GLU A 186 37.44 16.78 -17.19
CA GLU A 186 36.73 16.66 -15.91
C GLU A 186 35.24 16.98 -16.08
N VAL A 187 34.91 18.00 -16.88
CA VAL A 187 33.54 18.40 -17.19
C VAL A 187 32.83 17.33 -18.03
N GLU A 188 33.51 16.73 -19.00
CA GLU A 188 32.94 15.64 -19.80
C GLU A 188 32.64 14.40 -18.92
N ASN A 189 33.53 14.07 -17.99
CA ASN A 189 33.28 13.01 -17.01
C ASN A 189 32.08 13.32 -16.09
N LEU A 190 31.93 14.57 -15.64
CA LEU A 190 30.80 15.01 -14.83
C LEU A 190 29.48 14.88 -15.60
N LEU A 191 29.41 15.36 -16.84
CA LEU A 191 28.23 15.21 -17.71
C LEU A 191 27.89 13.73 -17.96
N GLY A 192 28.91 12.89 -18.18
CA GLY A 192 28.72 11.45 -18.28
C GLY A 192 28.16 10.81 -17.01
N HIS A 193 28.57 11.29 -15.83
CA HIS A 193 28.03 10.86 -14.55
C HIS A 193 26.58 11.30 -14.35
N LEU A 194 26.25 12.55 -14.69
CA LEU A 194 24.88 13.06 -14.68
C LEU A 194 23.95 12.22 -15.58
N GLY A 195 24.42 11.83 -16.77
CA GLY A 195 23.66 10.92 -17.65
C GLY A 195 23.35 9.56 -17.01
N ARG A 196 24.28 9.00 -16.21
CA ARG A 196 24.04 7.76 -15.46
C ARG A 196 23.05 7.96 -14.32
N ILE A 197 23.14 9.07 -13.59
CA ILE A 197 22.19 9.45 -12.54
C ILE A 197 20.77 9.59 -13.14
N GLN A 198 20.64 10.23 -14.30
CA GLN A 198 19.36 10.37 -15.00
C GLN A 198 18.74 9.02 -15.36
N GLU A 199 19.54 8.10 -15.90
CA GLU A 199 19.07 6.76 -16.25
C GLU A 199 18.70 5.94 -15.00
N ALA A 200 19.46 6.09 -13.92
CA ALA A 200 19.13 5.48 -12.63
C ALA A 200 17.79 5.99 -12.09
N LEU A 201 17.56 7.31 -12.08
CA LEU A 201 16.29 7.90 -11.66
C LEU A 201 15.11 7.37 -12.49
N ARG A 202 15.26 7.37 -13.83
CA ARG A 202 14.24 6.85 -14.76
C ARG A 202 13.92 5.38 -14.47
N LYS A 203 14.94 4.55 -14.29
CA LYS A 203 14.81 3.12 -13.98
C LYS A 203 14.13 2.90 -12.63
N SER A 204 14.52 3.66 -11.60
CA SER A 204 13.91 3.58 -10.28
C SER A 204 12.43 3.96 -10.31
N ILE A 205 12.03 5.02 -11.02
CA ILE A 205 10.63 5.41 -11.17
C ILE A 205 9.83 4.34 -11.93
N ARG A 206 10.43 3.71 -12.94
CA ARG A 206 9.80 2.58 -13.65
C ARG A 206 9.57 1.41 -12.70
N ASN A 207 10.59 0.99 -11.95
CA ASN A 207 10.48 -0.11 -10.98
C ASN A 207 9.43 0.20 -9.91
N PHE A 208 9.38 1.45 -9.42
CA PHE A 208 8.33 1.92 -8.51
C PHE A 208 6.94 1.72 -9.12
N THR A 209 6.76 2.14 -10.38
CA THR A 209 5.48 2.03 -11.10
C THR A 209 5.08 0.56 -11.32
N GLU A 210 6.03 -0.31 -11.66
CA GLU A 210 5.81 -1.75 -11.80
C GLU A 210 5.41 -2.39 -10.47
N ARG A 211 6.00 -1.95 -9.35
CA ARG A 211 5.62 -2.37 -8.00
C ARG A 211 4.22 -1.89 -7.63
N GLU A 212 3.85 -0.66 -7.97
CA GLU A 212 2.48 -0.19 -7.76
C GLU A 212 1.47 -1.02 -8.55
N LEU A 213 1.78 -1.40 -9.80
CA LEU A 213 0.96 -2.35 -10.56
C LEU A 213 0.90 -3.72 -9.89
N GLN A 214 2.02 -4.24 -9.37
CA GLN A 214 2.02 -5.51 -8.64
C GLN A 214 1.15 -5.44 -7.37
N LYS A 215 1.19 -4.33 -6.62
CA LYS A 215 0.30 -4.10 -5.47
C LYS A 215 -1.17 -4.14 -5.89
N GLN A 216 -1.54 -3.49 -7.00
CA GLN A 216 -2.90 -3.58 -7.55
C GLN A 216 -3.24 -5.00 -8.05
N ASN A 217 -2.27 -5.71 -8.62
CA ASN A 217 -2.46 -7.06 -9.12
C ASN A 217 -2.54 -8.12 -8.03
N LEU A 218 -1.95 -7.93 -6.84
CA LEU A 218 -2.21 -8.79 -5.68
C LEU A 218 -3.69 -8.71 -5.27
N ASP A 219 -4.25 -7.49 -5.28
CA ASP A 219 -5.69 -7.27 -5.07
C ASP A 219 -6.52 -7.93 -6.21
N TYR A 220 -6.05 -7.87 -7.46
CA TYR A 220 -6.69 -8.56 -8.59
C TYR A 220 -6.58 -10.09 -8.50
N MET A 221 -5.43 -10.66 -8.15
CA MET A 221 -5.22 -12.10 -8.08
C MET A 221 -5.99 -12.73 -6.92
N GLU A 222 -6.15 -12.06 -5.79
CA GLU A 222 -7.00 -12.57 -4.71
C GLU A 222 -8.49 -12.49 -5.08
N LYS A 223 -8.90 -11.40 -5.75
CA LYS A 223 -10.27 -11.23 -6.25
C LYS A 223 -10.60 -12.21 -7.37
N PHE A 224 -9.71 -12.39 -8.34
CA PHE A 224 -9.81 -13.35 -9.43
C PHE A 224 -9.71 -14.78 -8.93
N ARG A 225 -8.88 -15.09 -7.92
CA ARG A 225 -8.88 -16.43 -7.29
C ARG A 225 -10.20 -16.69 -6.57
N ARG A 226 -10.80 -15.70 -5.90
CA ARG A 226 -12.15 -15.82 -5.32
C ARG A 226 -13.23 -15.99 -6.40
N GLU A 227 -13.19 -15.23 -7.48
CA GLU A 227 -14.17 -15.29 -8.59
C GLU A 227 -13.99 -16.57 -9.43
N SER A 228 -12.77 -16.98 -9.72
CA SER A 228 -12.45 -18.22 -10.42
C SER A 228 -12.79 -19.47 -9.59
N LEU A 229 -12.68 -19.43 -8.26
CA LEU A 229 -13.20 -20.49 -7.39
C LEU A 229 -14.74 -20.58 -7.40
N LEU A 230 -15.45 -19.48 -7.69
CA LEU A 230 -16.90 -19.50 -7.83
C LEU A 230 -17.34 -20.13 -9.15
N ASP A 231 -16.57 -19.93 -10.22
CA ASP A 231 -16.88 -20.41 -11.58
C ASP A 231 -16.19 -21.73 -11.95
N LYS A 232 -15.20 -22.21 -11.17
CA LYS A 232 -14.56 -23.51 -11.39
C LYS A 232 -15.54 -24.63 -11.08
N SER A 233 -15.66 -25.58 -12.01
CA SER A 233 -16.35 -26.84 -11.76
C SER A 233 -15.73 -27.56 -10.55
N PHE A 234 -16.57 -28.05 -9.63
CA PHE A 234 -16.16 -28.75 -8.41
C PHE A 234 -15.21 -29.93 -8.68
N TYR A 235 -15.29 -30.52 -9.88
CA TYR A 235 -14.44 -31.63 -10.32
C TYR A 235 -12.96 -31.24 -10.50
N ASN A 236 -12.65 -29.97 -10.74
CA ASN A 236 -11.31 -29.48 -11.06
C ASN A 236 -10.64 -28.73 -9.89
N LEU A 237 -11.18 -28.88 -8.68
CA LEU A 237 -10.63 -28.27 -7.47
C LEU A 237 -9.56 -29.18 -6.87
N THR A 238 -8.40 -28.59 -6.58
CA THR A 238 -7.34 -29.22 -5.79
C THR A 238 -7.72 -29.28 -4.31
N GLU A 239 -7.02 -30.09 -3.52
CA GLU A 239 -7.30 -30.28 -2.10
C GLU A 239 -7.11 -29.00 -1.26
N GLU A 240 -6.17 -28.14 -1.66
CA GLU A 240 -5.98 -26.81 -1.09
C GLU A 240 -7.13 -25.86 -1.44
N GLU A 241 -7.57 -25.85 -2.70
CA GLU A 241 -8.70 -25.03 -3.16
C GLU A 241 -10.01 -25.42 -2.45
N ILE A 242 -10.23 -26.72 -2.18
CA ILE A 242 -11.39 -27.19 -1.39
C ILE A 242 -11.33 -26.64 0.03
N ARG A 243 -10.14 -26.59 0.65
CA ARG A 243 -9.96 -26.04 2.00
C ARG A 243 -10.30 -24.54 2.02
N GLN A 244 -9.80 -23.78 1.06
CA GLN A 244 -10.08 -22.35 0.91
C GLN A 244 -11.58 -22.09 0.65
N MET A 245 -12.21 -22.87 -0.22
CA MET A 245 -13.66 -22.78 -0.49
C MET A 245 -14.48 -23.01 0.78
N ARG A 246 -14.13 -24.02 1.59
CA ARG A 246 -14.81 -24.29 2.88
C ARG A 246 -14.74 -23.12 3.84
N GLU A 247 -13.63 -22.38 3.87
CA GLU A 247 -13.53 -21.16 4.68
C GLU A 247 -14.46 -20.04 4.20
N VAL A 248 -14.55 -19.84 2.89
CA VAL A 248 -15.47 -18.87 2.27
C VAL A 248 -16.92 -19.23 2.59
N VAL A 249 -17.30 -20.50 2.41
CA VAL A 249 -18.63 -21.03 2.75
C VAL A 249 -18.93 -20.85 4.24
N THR A 250 -17.94 -21.10 5.11
CA THR A 250 -18.11 -20.94 6.56
C THR A 250 -18.38 -19.48 6.94
N ARG A 251 -17.64 -18.53 6.34
CA ARG A 251 -17.90 -17.09 6.52
C ARG A 251 -19.28 -16.69 6.03
N LEU A 252 -19.70 -17.20 4.88
CA LEU A 252 -21.01 -16.92 4.29
C LEU A 252 -22.13 -17.48 5.17
N ALA A 253 -21.97 -18.70 5.69
CA ALA A 253 -22.89 -19.31 6.65
C ALA A 253 -22.97 -18.50 7.96
N GLN A 254 -21.85 -18.00 8.49
CA GLN A 254 -21.84 -17.12 9.66
C GLN A 254 -22.59 -15.81 9.41
N ARG A 255 -22.44 -15.23 8.21
CA ARG A 255 -23.13 -14.00 7.82
C ARG A 255 -24.63 -14.22 7.70
N ILE A 256 -25.06 -15.34 7.10
CA ILE A 256 -26.47 -15.74 7.01
C ILE A 256 -27.08 -16.01 8.38
N LYS A 257 -26.35 -16.67 9.29
CA LYS A 257 -26.80 -16.95 10.66
C LYS A 257 -27.21 -15.69 11.42
N ASN A 258 -26.57 -14.56 11.13
CA ASN A 258 -26.81 -13.28 11.79
C ASN A 258 -27.90 -12.43 11.11
N ILE A 259 -28.45 -12.86 9.96
CA ILE A 259 -29.60 -12.21 9.34
C ILE A 259 -30.84 -12.53 10.19
N LEU A 260 -31.07 -11.67 11.19
CA LEU A 260 -32.29 -11.65 11.97
C LEU A 260 -33.48 -11.54 11.01
N SER A 261 -34.38 -12.52 11.03
CA SER A 261 -35.58 -12.47 10.19
C SER A 261 -36.37 -11.20 10.50
N ILE A 262 -36.61 -10.40 9.46
CA ILE A 262 -37.32 -9.12 9.53
C ILE A 262 -38.77 -9.32 10.02
N ARG A 263 -39.33 -10.53 9.87
CA ARG A 263 -40.72 -10.84 10.23
C ARG A 263 -40.84 -11.47 11.62
N ARG A 264 -40.98 -10.62 12.63
CA ARG A 264 -41.21 -11.01 14.03
C ARG A 264 -42.63 -11.55 14.21
N ARG A 265 -42.82 -12.87 14.26
CA ARG A 265 -44.11 -13.49 14.64
C ARG A 265 -44.32 -13.39 16.16
N ARG A 266 -45.49 -12.95 16.61
CA ARG A 266 -45.84 -12.97 18.05
C ARG A 266 -46.02 -14.43 18.49
N GLN A 267 -45.50 -14.79 19.67
CA GLN A 267 -45.71 -16.13 20.21
C GLN A 267 -47.18 -16.34 20.60
N LYS A 268 -47.65 -17.58 20.52
CA LYS A 268 -49.02 -17.98 20.93
C LYS A 268 -49.13 -18.35 22.42
N LYS A 269 -48.01 -18.29 23.15
CA LYS A 269 -47.89 -18.61 24.59
C LYS A 269 -46.79 -17.74 25.20
N GLY A 270 -46.77 -17.59 26.53
CA GLY A 270 -45.76 -16.84 27.27
C GLY A 270 -46.37 -15.75 28.15
N LYS A 271 -45.57 -14.75 28.52
CA LYS A 271 -46.04 -13.63 29.37
C LYS A 271 -47.07 -12.78 28.63
N LEU A 272 -48.25 -12.63 29.22
CA LEU A 272 -49.34 -11.82 28.66
C LEU A 272 -48.97 -10.33 28.65
N ASP A 273 -49.35 -9.64 27.58
CA ASP A 273 -49.38 -8.19 27.54
C ASP A 273 -50.75 -7.71 28.03
N LEU A 274 -50.86 -7.51 29.35
CA LEU A 274 -52.12 -7.11 29.99
C LEU A 274 -52.71 -5.85 29.34
N HIS A 275 -51.88 -4.83 29.12
CA HIS A 275 -52.33 -3.55 28.59
C HIS A 275 -52.83 -3.69 27.14
N TYR A 276 -52.08 -4.39 26.28
CA TYR A 276 -52.49 -4.59 24.89
C TYR A 276 -53.67 -5.56 24.78
N THR A 277 -53.74 -6.57 25.65
CA THR A 277 -54.85 -7.54 25.70
C THR A 277 -56.15 -6.86 26.12
N LEU A 278 -56.13 -6.07 27.20
CA LEU A 278 -57.31 -5.33 27.66
C LEU A 278 -57.76 -4.32 26.62
N ARG A 279 -56.83 -3.57 26.02
CA ARG A 279 -57.13 -2.61 24.94
C ARG A 279 -57.80 -3.28 23.73
N LYS A 280 -57.30 -4.45 23.31
CA LYS A 280 -57.86 -5.19 22.16
C LYS A 280 -59.25 -5.78 22.44
N ASN A 281 -59.57 -6.03 23.71
CA ASN A 281 -60.86 -6.57 24.15
C ASN A 281 -61.78 -5.51 24.77
N MET A 282 -61.51 -4.21 24.57
CA MET A 282 -62.40 -3.16 25.07
C MET A 282 -63.81 -3.28 24.49
N SER A 283 -63.96 -3.71 23.24
CA SER A 283 -65.25 -3.99 22.61
C SER A 283 -66.02 -5.14 23.27
N HIS A 284 -65.33 -6.05 23.97
CA HIS A 284 -65.89 -7.17 24.70
C HIS A 284 -66.08 -6.87 26.20
N GLY A 285 -66.18 -5.59 26.58
CA GLY A 285 -66.32 -5.17 27.98
C GLY A 285 -65.09 -5.47 28.83
N GLY A 286 -63.90 -5.60 28.22
CA GLY A 286 -62.65 -5.93 28.91
C GLY A 286 -62.45 -7.43 29.17
N VAL A 287 -63.38 -8.29 28.74
CA VAL A 287 -63.26 -9.75 28.87
C VAL A 287 -62.23 -10.28 27.86
N PRO A 288 -61.17 -11.01 28.26
CA PRO A 288 -60.04 -11.35 27.38
C PRO A 288 -60.33 -12.53 26.43
N PHE A 289 -61.15 -12.32 25.40
CA PHE A 289 -61.34 -13.31 24.32
C PHE A 289 -60.12 -13.38 23.40
N GLU A 290 -59.48 -12.23 23.14
CA GLU A 290 -58.29 -12.13 22.30
C GLU A 290 -57.03 -11.83 23.12
N VAL A 291 -56.35 -12.87 23.59
CA VAL A 291 -55.12 -12.74 24.38
C VAL A 291 -53.90 -12.34 23.53
N VAL A 292 -53.14 -11.35 24.00
CA VAL A 292 -51.91 -10.87 23.34
C VAL A 292 -50.70 -11.15 24.23
N TYR A 293 -49.67 -11.78 23.67
CA TYR A 293 -48.44 -12.16 24.40
C TYR A 293 -47.27 -11.19 24.10
N LYS A 294 -46.47 -10.88 25.13
CA LYS A 294 -45.29 -9.98 25.03
C LYS A 294 -44.12 -10.58 24.26
N GLN A 295 -43.96 -11.90 24.30
CA GLN A 295 -42.81 -12.57 23.70
C GLN A 295 -42.96 -12.67 22.17
N LYS A 296 -41.93 -12.22 21.45
CA LYS A 296 -41.84 -12.32 19.99
C LYS A 296 -40.95 -13.51 19.64
N LYS A 297 -41.38 -14.36 18.72
CA LYS A 297 -40.61 -15.51 18.23
C LYS A 297 -39.48 -14.98 17.35
N LYS A 298 -38.24 -15.36 17.66
CA LYS A 298 -37.10 -15.21 16.74
C LYS A 298 -37.15 -16.40 15.78
N ASP A 299 -37.71 -16.20 14.60
CA ASP A 299 -37.62 -17.22 13.55
C ASP A 299 -36.22 -17.16 12.92
N ARG A 300 -35.60 -18.33 12.73
CA ARG A 300 -34.35 -18.45 11.96
C ARG A 300 -34.65 -18.15 10.48
N PRO A 301 -33.72 -17.55 9.73
CA PRO A 301 -33.90 -17.33 8.30
C PRO A 301 -34.15 -18.65 7.57
N LYS A 302 -35.12 -18.68 6.67
CA LYS A 302 -35.34 -19.82 5.77
C LYS A 302 -34.40 -19.64 4.57
N LEU A 303 -33.44 -20.53 4.41
CA LEU A 303 -32.53 -20.56 3.28
C LEU A 303 -33.10 -21.52 2.22
N VAL A 304 -33.24 -21.04 0.99
CA VAL A 304 -33.53 -21.89 -0.19
C VAL A 304 -32.29 -21.83 -1.06
N ILE A 305 -31.72 -22.99 -1.36
CA ILE A 305 -30.55 -23.14 -2.21
C ILE A 305 -31.01 -23.86 -3.46
N LEU A 306 -30.80 -23.23 -4.62
CA LEU A 306 -30.96 -23.86 -5.93
C LEU A 306 -29.56 -24.33 -6.33
N CYS A 307 -29.37 -25.65 -6.37
CA CYS A 307 -28.16 -26.26 -6.90
C CYS A 307 -28.53 -26.86 -8.26
N ASP A 308 -27.87 -26.38 -9.31
CA ASP A 308 -27.79 -27.10 -10.58
C ASP A 308 -26.54 -27.98 -10.51
N VAL A 309 -26.70 -29.29 -10.70
CA VAL A 309 -25.66 -30.31 -10.47
C VAL A 309 -25.17 -30.86 -11.79
#